data_AF-A0A7S2J8L7-F1
#
_entry.id   AF-A0A7S2J8L7-F1
#
_cell.length_a   1.000
_cell.length_b   1.000
_cell.length_c   1.000
_cell.angle_alpha   90.00
_cell.angle_beta   90.00
_cell.angle_gamma   90.00
#
_symmetry.space_group_name_H-M   'P 1'
#
loop_
_entity.id
_entity.type
_entity.pdbx_description
1 polymer ?
#
loop_
_entity_poly.entity_id
_entity_poly.type
_entity_poly.pdbx_seq_one_letter_code
_entity_poly.pdbx_strand_id
1 'polypeptide(L)'
;NPTHGNFGSKAEVVHLPGCLEKMIVDEILPRARRDTASQFRETIYAELSVQAVISEYREKMKGYYDAVTSDDSEEEDITDKLGFKQWLRVCKDGSSANTSKETPERNPLVGTWTCKRESDITGDPNTKTEYHWALSVPQIKAAFMDSQGREQMGAAQASSTDEMSVLDFDEFLECVARCGVDKYKGVKEMSPAEAVKALMQNMLKEAEEEEVVVRTTYIHAER
;
A
#
# COMPACT_ATOMS: atom_id res chain seq x y z
N ASN A 1 7.59 -27.30 -33.35
CA ASN A 1 7.56 -26.20 -34.32
C ASN A 1 8.56 -25.14 -33.84
N PRO A 2 9.76 -25.02 -34.44
CA PRO A 2 10.95 -24.55 -33.73
C PRO A 2 11.37 -23.12 -34.12
N THR A 3 11.21 -22.18 -33.18
CA THR A 3 11.92 -20.88 -33.15
C THR A 3 12.27 -20.49 -31.71
N HIS A 4 12.78 -21.46 -30.93
CA HIS A 4 13.50 -21.18 -29.69
C HIS A 4 15.00 -21.13 -29.99
N GLY A 5 15.43 -20.04 -30.63
CA GLY A 5 16.81 -19.82 -31.03
C GLY A 5 17.25 -18.38 -30.80
N ASN A 6 18.11 -18.20 -29.80
CA ASN A 6 19.26 -17.28 -29.83
C ASN A 6 19.10 -15.80 -30.20
N PHE A 7 17.95 -15.16 -29.94
CA PHE A 7 17.89 -13.69 -29.94
C PHE A 7 17.40 -13.18 -28.59
N GLY A 8 18.36 -12.92 -27.68
CA GLY A 8 18.15 -12.02 -26.55
C GLY A 8 18.63 -12.50 -25.17
N SER A 9 18.77 -13.81 -24.94
CA SER A 9 19.30 -14.31 -23.67
C SER A 9 20.82 -14.49 -23.75
N LYS A 10 21.59 -13.67 -23.02
CA LYS A 10 23.02 -13.89 -22.78
C LYS A 10 23.29 -14.94 -21.68
N ALA A 11 22.24 -15.53 -21.11
CA ALA A 11 22.37 -16.48 -20.02
C ALA A 11 22.70 -17.88 -20.56
N GLU A 12 23.68 -18.54 -19.94
CA GLU A 12 24.06 -19.92 -20.22
C GLU A 12 22.85 -20.86 -20.04
N VAL A 13 22.56 -21.66 -21.07
CA VAL A 13 21.45 -22.62 -21.08
C VAL A 13 21.75 -23.72 -20.06
N VAL A 14 20.94 -23.79 -18.99
CA VAL A 14 21.07 -24.83 -17.96
C VAL A 14 20.12 -25.97 -18.27
N HIS A 15 20.65 -27.18 -18.35
CA HIS A 15 19.89 -28.39 -18.60
C HIS A 15 19.30 -28.97 -17.30
N LEU A 16 18.28 -29.83 -17.44
CA LEU A 16 17.78 -30.64 -16.33
C LEU A 16 18.92 -31.51 -15.76
N PRO A 17 18.97 -31.71 -14.43
CA PRO A 17 17.95 -31.34 -13.43
C PRO A 17 18.07 -29.93 -12.83
N GLY A 18 19.11 -29.15 -13.14
CA GLY A 18 19.44 -27.88 -12.46
C GLY A 18 18.72 -26.63 -12.97
N CYS A 19 17.93 -26.72 -14.04
CA CYS A 19 17.23 -25.56 -14.60
C CYS A 19 16.14 -25.01 -13.66
N LEU A 20 15.45 -25.89 -12.91
CA LEU A 20 14.44 -25.49 -11.94
C LEU A 20 15.09 -24.82 -10.72
N GLU A 21 16.18 -25.39 -10.21
CA GLU A 21 16.95 -24.80 -9.10
C GLU A 21 17.46 -23.41 -9.46
N LYS A 22 18.05 -23.26 -10.66
CA LYS A 22 18.53 -21.95 -11.14
C LYS A 22 17.40 -20.94 -11.30
N MET A 23 16.25 -21.34 -11.84
CA MET A 23 15.07 -20.45 -11.93
C MET A 23 14.60 -20.01 -10.54
N ILE A 24 14.54 -20.94 -9.58
CA ILE A 24 14.12 -20.63 -8.23
C ILE A 24 15.12 -19.69 -7.57
N VAL A 25 16.42 -19.99 -7.61
CA VAL A 25 17.45 -19.23 -6.88
C VAL A 25 17.77 -17.89 -7.53
N ASP A 26 17.82 -17.81 -8.85
CA ASP A 26 18.30 -16.60 -9.55
C ASP A 26 17.16 -15.64 -9.89
N GLU A 27 15.94 -16.14 -10.14
CA GLU A 27 14.84 -15.32 -10.63
C GLU A 27 13.70 -15.16 -9.63
N ILE A 28 13.37 -16.22 -8.88
CA ILE A 28 12.21 -16.23 -7.97
C ILE A 28 12.61 -15.75 -6.57
N LEU A 29 13.55 -16.42 -5.90
CA LEU A 29 13.95 -16.12 -4.52
C LEU A 29 14.46 -14.69 -4.31
N PRO A 30 15.19 -14.06 -5.25
CA PRO A 30 15.62 -12.66 -5.08
C PRO A 30 14.46 -11.68 -5.16
N ARG A 31 13.38 -12.05 -5.86
CA ARG A 31 12.16 -11.26 -6.01
C ARG A 31 11.02 -11.71 -5.10
N ALA A 32 11.22 -12.82 -4.37
CA ALA A 32 10.25 -13.37 -3.46
C ALA A 32 10.11 -12.44 -2.25
N ARG A 33 8.86 -12.19 -1.86
CA ARG A 33 8.57 -11.39 -0.68
C ARG A 33 9.16 -12.08 0.56
N ARG A 34 9.96 -11.34 1.31
CA ARG A 34 10.47 -11.75 2.62
C ARG A 34 9.57 -11.15 3.69
N ASP A 35 9.40 -11.88 4.80
CA ASP A 35 8.82 -11.28 6.00
C ASP A 35 9.74 -10.15 6.47
N THR A 36 9.22 -8.93 6.38
CA THR A 36 9.92 -7.68 6.73
C THR A 36 9.13 -6.91 7.78
N ALA A 37 8.15 -7.55 8.44
CA ALA A 37 7.24 -6.86 9.33
C ALA A 37 7.97 -6.22 10.52
N SER A 38 8.95 -6.93 11.09
CA SER A 38 9.77 -6.41 12.20
C SER A 38 10.67 -5.26 11.72
N GLN A 39 11.28 -5.40 10.54
CA GLN A 39 12.12 -4.36 9.95
C GLN A 39 11.31 -3.07 9.72
N PHE A 40 10.11 -3.16 9.15
CA PHE A 40 9.24 -2.00 8.94
C PHE A 40 8.97 -1.24 10.24
N ARG A 41 8.63 -1.95 11.32
CA ARG A 41 8.38 -1.34 12.64
C ARG A 41 9.59 -0.61 13.19
N GLU A 42 10.75 -1.26 13.13
CA GLU A 42 12.00 -0.75 13.69
C GLU A 42 12.62 0.39 12.87
N THR A 43 12.43 0.38 11.54
CA THR A 43 13.11 1.34 10.65
C THR A 43 12.22 2.46 10.17
N ILE A 44 11.01 2.17 9.68
CA ILE A 44 10.13 3.16 9.04
C ILE A 44 9.09 3.67 10.02
N TYR A 45 8.37 2.75 10.67
CA TYR A 45 7.29 3.14 11.57
C TYR A 45 7.81 3.89 12.80
N ALA A 46 8.98 3.53 13.31
CA ALA A 46 9.63 4.22 14.42
C ALA A 46 10.21 5.61 14.07
N GLU A 47 10.24 6.02 12.79
CA GLU A 47 10.74 7.35 12.41
C GLU A 47 9.89 8.46 13.02
N LEU A 48 10.55 9.47 13.59
CA LEU A 48 9.87 10.60 14.23
C LEU A 48 8.97 11.39 13.27
N SER A 49 9.39 11.51 12.00
CA SER A 49 8.61 12.17 10.94
C SER A 49 7.31 11.42 10.64
N VAL A 50 7.37 10.08 10.57
CA VAL A 50 6.20 9.22 10.36
C VAL A 50 5.27 9.29 11.58
N GLN A 51 5.83 9.19 12.79
CA GLN A 51 5.05 9.29 14.03
C GLN A 51 4.37 10.66 14.19
N ALA A 52 5.02 11.74 13.77
CA ALA A 52 4.41 13.07 13.78
C ALA A 52 3.17 13.16 12.87
N VAL A 53 3.24 12.59 11.66
CA VAL A 53 2.10 12.50 10.73
C VAL A 53 0.98 11.65 11.34
N ILE A 54 1.31 10.48 11.90
CA ILE A 54 0.32 9.61 12.56
C ILE A 54 -0.38 10.35 13.69
N SER A 55 0.37 11.09 14.53
CA SER A 55 -0.19 11.88 15.61
C SER A 55 -1.09 13.01 15.12
N GLU A 56 -0.72 13.71 14.04
CA GLU A 56 -1.51 14.78 13.41
C GLU A 56 -2.88 14.26 12.93
N TYR A 57 -2.89 13.08 12.33
CA TYR A 57 -4.09 12.48 11.71
C TYR A 57 -4.85 11.54 12.63
N ARG A 58 -4.33 11.23 13.83
CA ARG A 58 -4.85 10.17 14.71
C ARG A 58 -6.35 10.31 15.00
N GLU A 59 -6.81 11.52 15.32
CA GLU A 59 -8.21 11.77 15.66
C GLU A 59 -9.14 11.58 14.46
N LYS A 60 -8.77 12.12 13.30
CA LYS A 60 -9.54 11.94 12.05
C LYS A 60 -9.58 10.48 11.63
N MET A 61 -8.45 9.79 11.72
CA MET A 61 -8.34 8.37 11.41
C MET A 61 -9.13 7.51 12.41
N LYS A 62 -9.24 7.93 13.67
CA LYS A 62 -10.09 7.26 14.66
C LYS A 62 -11.57 7.37 14.30
N GLY A 63 -12.03 8.58 13.97
CA GLY A 63 -13.40 8.77 13.48
C GLY A 63 -13.69 7.96 12.21
N TYR A 64 -12.73 7.89 11.29
CA TYR A 64 -12.83 7.03 10.11
C TYR A 64 -12.92 5.55 10.46
N TYR A 65 -12.02 5.06 11.33
CA TYR A 65 -11.97 3.67 11.78
C TYR A 65 -13.28 3.26 12.45
N ASP A 66 -13.75 4.05 13.42
CA ASP A 66 -14.98 3.75 14.17
C ASP A 66 -16.20 3.69 13.24
N ALA A 67 -16.25 4.57 12.24
CA ALA A 67 -17.29 4.53 11.22
C ALA A 67 -17.22 3.22 10.42
N VAL A 68 -16.05 2.84 9.89
CA VAL A 68 -15.88 1.60 9.12
C VAL A 68 -16.19 0.36 9.94
N THR A 69 -15.72 0.26 11.17
CA THR A 69 -15.96 -0.91 12.03
C THR A 69 -17.42 -1.00 12.49
N SER A 70 -18.17 0.09 12.49
CA SER A 70 -19.61 0.08 12.78
C SER A 70 -20.49 -0.33 11.59
N ASP A 71 -19.92 -0.46 10.39
CA ASP A 71 -20.64 -0.93 9.20
C ASP A 71 -20.63 -2.46 9.11
N ASP A 72 -21.60 -3.06 9.81
CA ASP A 72 -21.85 -4.51 9.85
C ASP A 72 -22.74 -4.99 8.68
N SER A 73 -22.99 -4.16 7.66
CA SER A 73 -23.98 -4.47 6.62
C SER A 73 -23.70 -5.74 5.80
N GLU A 74 -22.45 -6.22 5.80
CA GLU A 74 -22.00 -7.41 5.08
C GLU A 74 -21.16 -8.34 5.96
N GLU A 75 -21.22 -8.20 7.29
CA GLU A 75 -20.47 -9.01 8.25
C GLU A 75 -21.38 -10.01 8.97
N GLU A 76 -20.85 -11.22 9.20
CA GLU A 76 -21.56 -12.28 9.95
C GLU A 76 -21.28 -12.19 11.47
N ASP A 77 -20.10 -11.69 11.83
CA ASP A 77 -19.63 -11.51 13.20
C ASP A 77 -19.49 -10.01 13.53
N ILE A 78 -20.25 -9.55 14.53
CA ILE A 78 -20.21 -8.15 14.98
C ILE A 78 -19.00 -7.96 15.91
N THR A 79 -18.07 -7.09 15.53
CA THR A 79 -16.85 -6.80 16.29
C THR A 79 -16.53 -5.30 16.26
N ASP A 80 -15.87 -4.79 17.30
CA ASP A 80 -15.37 -3.41 17.37
C ASP A 80 -13.99 -3.23 16.70
N LYS A 81 -13.59 -4.23 15.89
CA LYS A 81 -12.27 -4.31 15.24
C LYS A 81 -12.44 -4.45 13.74
N LEU A 82 -11.43 -4.02 13.00
CA LEU A 82 -11.48 -4.06 11.54
C LEU A 82 -11.20 -5.46 11.02
N GLY A 83 -12.20 -6.12 10.45
CA GLY A 83 -12.04 -7.40 9.76
C GLY A 83 -11.43 -7.25 8.37
N PHE A 84 -10.84 -8.33 7.84
CA PHE A 84 -10.22 -8.29 6.51
C PHE A 84 -11.23 -8.02 5.38
N LYS A 85 -12.47 -8.53 5.47
CA LYS A 85 -13.53 -8.27 4.48
C LYS A 85 -13.88 -6.78 4.43
N GLN A 86 -14.08 -6.14 5.58
CA GLN A 86 -14.27 -4.69 5.71
C GLN A 86 -13.09 -3.92 5.12
N TRP A 87 -11.86 -4.30 5.45
CA TRP A 87 -10.66 -3.67 4.90
C TRP A 87 -10.57 -3.76 3.37
N LEU A 88 -10.86 -4.94 2.83
CA LEU A 88 -10.87 -5.18 1.38
C LEU A 88 -11.92 -4.31 0.67
N ARG A 89 -13.11 -4.19 1.26
CA ARG A 89 -14.21 -3.35 0.77
C ARG A 89 -13.80 -1.88 0.72
N VAL A 90 -13.27 -1.36 1.83
CA VAL A 90 -12.73 0.01 1.91
C VAL A 90 -11.70 0.27 0.82
N CYS A 91 -10.74 -0.64 0.63
CA CYS A 91 -9.65 -0.44 -0.31
C CYS A 91 -10.07 -0.57 -1.78
N LYS A 92 -11.01 -1.46 -2.11
CA LYS A 92 -11.43 -1.72 -3.51
C LYS A 92 -12.58 -0.86 -3.96
N ASP A 93 -13.52 -0.60 -3.07
CA ASP A 93 -14.77 0.05 -3.42
C ASP A 93 -14.79 1.51 -2.96
N GLY A 94 -13.79 1.97 -2.20
CA GLY A 94 -13.79 3.32 -1.60
C GLY A 94 -15.00 3.57 -0.69
N SER A 95 -15.67 2.50 -0.25
CA SER A 95 -16.82 2.55 0.64
C SER A 95 -16.32 2.84 2.05
N SER A 96 -16.45 4.09 2.48
CA SER A 96 -16.51 4.41 3.91
C SER A 96 -17.95 4.19 4.37
N ALA A 97 -18.17 3.93 5.65
CA ALA A 97 -19.51 3.73 6.24
C ALA A 97 -20.48 4.90 5.97
N ASN A 98 -19.97 6.07 5.59
CA ASN A 98 -20.77 7.25 5.24
C ASN A 98 -21.01 7.42 3.73
N THR A 99 -20.51 6.53 2.87
CA THR A 99 -20.68 6.60 1.41
C THR A 99 -21.87 5.73 1.00
N SER A 100 -22.90 6.33 0.41
CA SER A 100 -24.05 5.56 -0.10
C SER A 100 -23.59 4.57 -1.17
N LYS A 101 -24.22 3.39 -1.27
CA LYS A 101 -23.87 2.40 -2.31
C LYS A 101 -23.98 2.97 -3.75
N GLU A 102 -24.76 4.05 -3.92
CA GLU A 102 -25.04 4.74 -5.18
C GLU A 102 -24.12 5.96 -5.46
N THR A 103 -23.15 6.29 -4.59
CA THR A 103 -22.28 7.43 -4.87
C THR A 103 -21.30 7.07 -6.01
N PRO A 104 -21.29 7.82 -7.13
CA PRO A 104 -20.41 7.54 -8.27
C PRO A 104 -18.93 7.89 -7.98
N GLU A 105 -18.64 8.61 -6.90
CA GLU A 105 -17.31 9.05 -6.47
C GLU A 105 -16.70 8.09 -5.43
N ARG A 106 -16.63 6.81 -5.79
CA ARG A 106 -15.83 5.82 -5.08
C ARG A 106 -14.36 6.12 -5.35
N ASN A 107 -13.57 6.43 -4.31
CA ASN A 107 -12.12 6.59 -4.44
C ASN A 107 -11.42 5.32 -3.92
N PRO A 108 -11.17 4.31 -4.77
CA PRO A 108 -10.50 3.09 -4.35
C PRO A 108 -9.03 3.38 -4.02
N LEU A 109 -8.56 2.86 -2.89
CA LEU A 109 -7.14 2.95 -2.52
C LEU A 109 -6.26 2.04 -3.37
N VAL A 110 -6.84 1.02 -4.01
CA VAL A 110 -6.17 0.07 -4.90
C VAL A 110 -6.36 0.52 -6.34
N GLY A 111 -5.26 0.60 -7.08
CA GLY A 111 -5.25 1.11 -8.45
C GLY A 111 -3.86 1.35 -8.97
N THR A 112 -3.82 1.93 -10.17
CA THR A 112 -2.60 2.39 -10.84
C THR A 112 -2.82 3.82 -11.28
N TRP A 113 -1.86 4.69 -11.01
CA TRP A 113 -1.95 6.10 -11.33
C TRP A 113 -0.72 6.57 -12.08
N THR A 114 -0.91 7.64 -12.84
CA THR A 114 0.15 8.27 -13.61
C THR A 114 -0.04 9.77 -13.63
N CYS A 115 1.02 10.53 -13.39
CA CYS A 115 0.96 11.98 -13.57
C CYS A 115 2.27 12.51 -14.13
N LYS A 116 2.24 13.73 -14.67
CA LYS A 116 3.44 14.45 -15.10
C LYS A 116 3.88 15.40 -14.00
N ARG A 117 5.19 15.63 -13.94
CA ARG A 117 5.74 16.68 -13.08
C ARG A 117 5.27 18.06 -13.56
N GLU A 118 4.91 18.92 -12.62
CA GLU A 118 4.57 20.31 -12.88
C GLU A 118 5.66 21.27 -12.36
N SER A 119 5.70 22.49 -12.91
CA SER A 119 6.75 23.48 -12.63
C SER A 119 6.23 24.90 -12.84
N ASP A 120 6.69 25.83 -12.00
CA ASP A 120 6.48 27.28 -12.18
C ASP A 120 7.32 27.84 -13.35
N ILE A 121 8.36 27.11 -13.76
CA ILE A 121 9.30 27.55 -14.79
C ILE A 121 8.73 27.21 -16.17
N THR A 122 8.41 28.25 -16.95
CA THR A 122 7.88 28.07 -18.30
C THR A 122 8.88 27.34 -19.19
N GLY A 123 8.46 26.21 -19.78
CA GLY A 123 9.28 25.40 -20.68
C GLY A 123 10.30 24.49 -20.00
N ASP A 124 10.17 24.25 -18.69
CA ASP A 124 11.06 23.36 -17.94
C ASP A 124 11.08 21.94 -18.54
N PRO A 125 12.24 21.44 -19.03
CA PRO A 125 12.35 20.12 -19.63
C PRO A 125 12.02 18.98 -18.64
N ASN A 126 12.08 19.22 -17.33
CA ASN A 126 11.76 18.21 -16.31
C ASN A 126 10.25 17.93 -16.17
N THR A 127 9.38 18.79 -16.72
CA THR A 127 7.93 18.52 -16.80
C THR A 127 7.58 17.32 -17.69
N LYS A 128 8.55 16.81 -18.44
CA LYS A 128 8.44 15.57 -19.23
C LYS A 128 8.56 14.30 -18.37
N THR A 129 8.97 14.42 -17.11
CA THR A 129 9.03 13.27 -16.20
C THR A 129 7.61 12.80 -15.90
N GLU A 130 7.33 11.54 -16.24
CA GLU A 130 6.10 10.84 -15.90
C GLU A 130 6.35 9.95 -14.67
N TYR A 131 5.45 10.05 -13.71
CA TYR A 131 5.41 9.19 -12.54
C TYR A 131 4.39 8.08 -12.76
N HIS A 132 4.73 6.89 -12.27
CA HIS A 132 3.85 5.74 -12.23
C HIS A 132 3.91 5.14 -10.83
N TRP A 133 2.76 4.97 -10.19
CA TRP A 133 2.66 4.33 -8.87
C TRP A 133 1.38 3.50 -8.78
N ALA A 134 1.36 2.57 -7.82
CA ALA A 134 0.28 1.60 -7.74
C ALA A 134 0.20 1.00 -6.34
N LEU A 135 -1.02 0.64 -5.97
CA LEU A 135 -1.30 -0.20 -4.81
C LEU A 135 -2.21 -1.34 -5.26
N SER A 136 -1.85 -2.56 -4.90
CA SER A 136 -2.53 -3.78 -5.36
C SER A 136 -3.20 -4.53 -4.20
N VAL A 137 -4.17 -5.40 -4.54
CA VAL A 137 -4.86 -6.25 -3.56
C VAL A 137 -3.89 -7.13 -2.74
N PRO A 138 -2.87 -7.77 -3.35
CA PRO A 138 -1.88 -8.51 -2.58
C PRO A 138 -1.10 -7.65 -1.58
N GLN A 139 -0.84 -6.37 -1.90
CA GLN A 139 -0.14 -5.45 -0.99
C GLN A 139 -1.00 -5.06 0.21
N ILE A 140 -2.28 -4.73 0.01
CA ILE A 140 -3.17 -4.41 1.15
C ILE A 140 -3.43 -5.64 2.04
N LYS A 141 -3.46 -6.85 1.46
CA LYS A 141 -3.58 -8.10 2.22
C LYS A 141 -2.31 -8.36 3.03
N ALA A 142 -1.15 -8.19 2.41
CA ALA A 142 0.14 -8.26 3.05
C ALA A 142 0.25 -7.28 4.23
N ALA A 143 -0.09 -6.01 4.01
CA ALA A 143 -0.04 -4.97 5.04
C ALA A 143 -0.97 -5.30 6.22
N PHE A 144 -2.18 -5.80 5.94
CA PHE A 144 -3.13 -6.22 6.97
C PHE A 144 -2.55 -7.34 7.85
N MET A 145 -2.09 -8.43 7.23
CA MET A 145 -1.52 -9.57 7.97
C MET A 145 -0.26 -9.19 8.76
N ASP A 146 0.62 -8.37 8.18
CA ASP A 146 1.87 -7.98 8.83
C ASP A 146 1.66 -7.03 10.02
N SER A 147 0.54 -6.30 10.04
CA SER A 147 0.23 -5.31 11.09
C SER A 147 -0.38 -5.94 12.34
N GLN A 148 -0.81 -7.21 12.27
CA GLN A 148 -1.34 -7.92 13.42
C GLN A 148 -0.26 -8.13 14.50
N GLY A 149 -0.66 -8.02 15.76
CA GLY A 149 0.19 -8.23 16.92
C GLY A 149 0.73 -9.66 17.00
N ARG A 150 1.99 -9.79 17.48
CA ARG A 150 2.68 -11.09 17.60
C ARG A 150 1.94 -12.10 18.49
N GLU A 151 1.12 -11.66 19.44
CA GLU A 151 0.34 -12.54 20.31
C GLU A 151 -0.78 -13.28 19.55
N GLN A 152 -1.36 -12.67 18.51
CA GLN A 152 -2.36 -13.32 17.65
C GLN A 152 -1.72 -14.37 16.72
N MET A 153 -0.39 -14.32 16.53
CA MET A 153 0.37 -15.22 15.66
C MET A 153 0.96 -16.44 16.42
N GLY A 154 0.86 -16.47 17.74
CA GLY A 154 1.61 -17.37 18.62
C GLY A 154 0.84 -18.58 19.15
N ALA A 155 0.24 -19.41 18.30
CA ALA A 155 -0.19 -20.77 18.71
C ALA A 155 -0.52 -21.73 17.56
N ALA A 156 -0.54 -21.28 16.31
CA ALA A 156 -0.88 -22.15 15.21
C ALA A 156 -0.25 -21.62 13.92
N GLN A 157 0.35 -22.52 13.13
CA GLN A 157 0.04 -22.54 11.70
C GLN A 157 -1.48 -22.76 11.60
N ALA A 158 -2.27 -21.76 11.99
CA ALA A 158 -3.72 -21.83 11.89
C ALA A 158 -3.96 -21.85 10.39
N SER A 159 -4.66 -22.89 9.95
CA SER A 159 -5.48 -22.86 8.76
C SER A 159 -5.86 -21.41 8.45
N SER A 160 -5.30 -20.89 7.37
CA SER A 160 -5.39 -19.50 6.92
C SER A 160 -6.83 -19.15 6.51
N THR A 161 -7.76 -19.24 7.45
CA THR A 161 -9.13 -18.80 7.26
C THR A 161 -9.12 -17.32 7.60
N ASP A 162 -9.24 -16.48 6.57
CA ASP A 162 -9.23 -15.01 6.61
C ASP A 162 -10.30 -14.40 7.57
N GLU A 163 -11.09 -15.22 8.26
CA GLU A 163 -12.29 -14.83 9.02
C GLU A 163 -12.01 -14.39 10.46
N MET A 164 -10.89 -14.82 11.07
CA MET A 164 -10.56 -14.44 12.46
C MET A 164 -9.49 -13.34 12.55
N SER A 165 -8.96 -12.87 11.42
CA SER A 165 -7.94 -11.83 11.39
C SER A 165 -8.59 -10.45 11.46
N VAL A 166 -8.33 -9.75 12.56
CA VAL A 166 -8.83 -8.41 12.83
C VAL A 166 -7.67 -7.47 13.19
N LEU A 167 -7.88 -6.17 13.00
CA LEU A 167 -6.96 -5.12 13.45
C LEU A 167 -7.65 -4.22 14.47
N ASP A 168 -7.01 -3.99 15.61
CA ASP A 168 -7.34 -2.86 16.47
C ASP A 168 -6.93 -1.52 15.83
N PHE A 169 -7.19 -0.41 16.51
CA PHE A 169 -6.94 0.92 15.95
C PHE A 169 -5.45 1.22 15.73
N ASP A 170 -4.56 0.80 16.63
CA ASP A 170 -3.13 1.08 16.48
C ASP A 170 -2.52 0.15 15.40
N GLU A 171 -2.96 -1.11 15.34
CA GLU A 171 -2.64 -2.04 14.24
C GLU A 171 -3.15 -1.52 12.89
N PHE A 172 -4.33 -0.90 12.85
CA PHE A 172 -4.87 -0.25 11.66
C PHE A 172 -3.99 0.92 11.20
N LEU A 173 -3.52 1.77 12.11
CA LEU A 173 -2.59 2.86 11.76
C LEU A 173 -1.27 2.33 11.17
N GLU A 174 -0.75 1.22 11.69
CA GLU A 174 0.40 0.53 11.10
C GLU A 174 0.08 0.00 9.69
N CYS A 175 -1.10 -0.60 9.50
CA CYS A 175 -1.55 -1.10 8.20
C CYS A 175 -1.66 0.01 7.16
N VAL A 176 -2.23 1.16 7.54
CA VAL A 176 -2.28 2.36 6.70
C VAL A 176 -0.86 2.84 6.38
N ALA A 177 0.03 2.91 7.36
CA ALA A 177 1.41 3.35 7.11
C ALA A 177 2.15 2.44 6.11
N ARG A 178 2.00 1.12 6.25
CA ARG A 178 2.54 0.13 5.31
C ARG A 178 1.99 0.33 3.90
N CYS A 179 0.66 0.48 3.78
CA CYS A 179 0.01 0.70 2.49
C CYS A 179 0.47 1.99 1.83
N GLY A 180 0.72 3.07 2.60
CA GLY A 180 1.14 4.36 2.06
C GLY A 180 2.52 4.26 1.45
N VAL A 181 3.47 3.68 2.19
CA VAL A 181 4.82 3.42 1.69
C VAL A 181 4.80 2.51 0.46
N ASP A 182 3.98 1.46 0.46
CA ASP A 182 3.85 0.55 -0.68
C ASP A 182 3.21 1.20 -1.92
N LYS A 183 2.21 2.08 -1.73
CA LYS A 183 1.50 2.80 -2.79
C LYS A 183 2.45 3.76 -3.51
N TYR A 184 3.23 4.51 -2.74
CA TYR A 184 4.06 5.60 -3.26
C TYR A 184 5.54 5.27 -3.46
N LYS A 185 5.98 4.04 -3.21
CA LYS A 185 7.39 3.62 -3.41
C LYS A 185 7.97 3.88 -4.80
N GLY A 186 7.13 4.05 -5.83
CA GLY A 186 7.55 4.40 -7.18
C GLY A 186 7.98 5.86 -7.34
N VAL A 187 7.54 6.75 -6.43
CA VAL A 187 7.84 8.18 -6.41
C VAL A 187 9.01 8.40 -5.46
N LYS A 188 10.24 8.48 -6.00
CA LYS A 188 11.48 8.49 -5.20
C LYS A 188 11.68 9.76 -4.39
N GLU A 189 11.03 10.84 -4.82
CA GLU A 189 11.05 12.15 -4.18
C GLU A 189 10.16 12.21 -2.94
N MET A 190 9.27 11.22 -2.77
CA MET A 190 8.38 11.15 -1.62
C MET A 190 9.04 10.41 -0.47
N SER A 191 9.19 11.08 0.66
CA SER A 191 9.67 10.46 1.90
C SER A 191 8.62 9.49 2.47
N PRO A 192 9.02 8.55 3.35
CA PRO A 192 8.06 7.66 4.01
C PRO A 192 6.95 8.42 4.75
N ALA A 193 7.30 9.51 5.44
CA ALA A 193 6.32 10.33 6.15
C ALA A 193 5.30 10.99 5.20
N GLU A 194 5.75 11.50 4.05
CA GLU A 194 4.86 12.06 3.03
C GLU A 194 3.98 10.98 2.39
N ALA A 195 4.50 9.78 2.16
CA ALA A 195 3.72 8.66 1.63
C ALA A 195 2.61 8.21 2.59
N VAL A 196 2.90 8.16 3.90
CA VAL A 196 1.90 7.87 4.94
C VAL A 196 0.85 8.98 4.99
N LYS A 197 1.27 10.25 5.00
CA LYS A 197 0.37 11.41 4.97
C LYS A 197 -0.54 11.39 3.75
N ALA A 198 0.04 11.15 2.57
CA ALA A 198 -0.67 11.10 1.30
C ALA A 198 -1.78 10.03 1.31
N LEU A 199 -1.49 8.82 1.82
CA LEU A 199 -2.52 7.79 1.92
C LEU A 199 -3.64 8.19 2.89
N MET A 200 -3.31 8.74 4.07
CA MET A 200 -4.32 9.23 5.01
C MET A 200 -5.20 10.33 4.38
N GLN A 201 -4.60 11.24 3.61
CA GLN A 201 -5.33 12.26 2.86
C GLN A 201 -6.26 11.65 1.81
N ASN A 202 -5.83 10.63 1.07
CA ASN A 202 -6.71 9.95 0.10
C ASN A 202 -7.90 9.25 0.81
N MET A 203 -7.63 8.56 1.93
CA MET A 203 -8.66 7.86 2.71
C MET A 203 -9.71 8.83 3.26
N LEU A 204 -9.27 9.99 3.73
CA LEU A 204 -10.13 11.05 4.26
C LEU A 204 -10.72 11.96 3.17
N LYS A 205 -10.40 11.71 1.89
CA LYS A 205 -10.79 12.54 0.74
C LYS A 205 -10.35 14.01 0.88
N GLU A 206 -9.22 14.25 1.54
CA GLU A 206 -8.63 15.60 1.66
C GLU A 206 -7.80 15.99 0.43
N ALA A 207 -7.28 15.00 -0.30
CA ALA A 207 -6.53 15.19 -1.55
C ALA A 207 -6.61 13.93 -2.41
N GLU A 208 -6.58 14.12 -3.74
CA GLU A 208 -6.51 13.03 -4.70
C GLU A 208 -5.08 12.48 -4.84
N GLU A 209 -4.95 11.27 -5.39
CA GLU A 209 -3.67 10.59 -5.59
C GLU A 209 -2.70 11.38 -6.46
N GLU A 210 -3.20 12.04 -7.49
CA GLU A 210 -2.37 12.83 -8.39
C GLU A 210 -1.92 14.12 -7.70
N GLU A 211 -2.82 14.79 -6.98
CA GLU A 211 -2.53 16.04 -6.28
C GLU A 211 -1.38 15.87 -5.27
N VAL A 212 -1.38 14.79 -4.49
CA VAL A 212 -0.32 14.52 -3.51
C VAL A 212 1.04 14.27 -4.18
N VAL A 213 1.09 13.61 -5.34
CA VAL A 213 2.33 13.37 -6.08
C VAL A 213 2.81 14.64 -6.77
N VAL A 214 1.91 15.40 -7.40
CA VAL A 214 2.24 16.67 -8.04
C VAL A 214 2.81 17.63 -7.00
N ARG A 215 2.14 17.81 -5.85
CA ARG A 215 2.62 18.69 -4.77
C ARG A 215 4.00 18.32 -4.26
N THR A 216 4.31 17.03 -4.16
CA THR A 216 5.61 16.54 -3.68
C THR A 216 6.70 16.69 -4.75
N THR A 217 6.35 16.60 -6.02
CA THR A 217 7.31 16.61 -7.14
C THR A 217 7.41 17.96 -7.85
N TYR A 218 6.64 18.95 -7.38
CA TYR A 218 6.53 20.26 -8.00
C TYR A 218 7.85 21.02 -7.94
N ILE A 219 8.22 21.66 -9.06
CA ILE A 219 9.42 22.51 -9.13
C ILE A 219 9.00 23.97 -8.92
N HIS A 220 9.40 24.55 -7.79
CA HIS A 220 9.22 25.97 -7.50
C HIS A 220 10.35 26.80 -8.07
N ALA A 221 10.02 27.98 -8.60
CA ALA A 221 11.02 28.97 -8.95
C ALA A 221 11.60 29.61 -7.67
N GLU A 222 12.91 29.48 -7.45
CA GLU A 222 13.60 30.23 -6.39
C GLU A 222 13.52 31.74 -6.72
N ARG A 223 13.03 32.53 -5.76
CA ARG A 223 12.94 33.99 -5.87
C ARG A 223 14.19 34.69 -5.36
#